data_AF-A0A922SVB4-F1
#
_entry.id   AF-A0A922SVB4-F1
#
_cell.length_a   1.000
_cell.length_b   1.000
_cell.length_c   1.000
_cell.angle_alpha   90.00
_cell.angle_beta   90.00
_cell.angle_gamma   90.00
#
_symmetry.space_group_name_H-M   'P 1'
#
loop_
_entity.id
_entity.type
_entity.pdbx_description
1 polymer ?
#
loop_
_entity_poly.entity_id
_entity_poly.type
_entity_poly.pdbx_seq_one_letter_code
_entity_poly.pdbx_strand_id
1 'polypeptide(L)'
;MATQEHEMQVTRASVTLRKPDDWSKWLFTRKISADRNGLWEYVNPDLSPERLKMLEDERPKELEARRFDRDEARWLTKEKALRNLSLEIVQTIDIKHLDLILDCANAYSQLRTLKKHLCPSIGERNHQLRAWYTAVCTRPKMANLDTWFDEWVTITRLLTEAKMPETTGNRAQEEFILSIRGLDDSWAATQLQDLIKKE
;
A
#
# COMPACT_ATOMS: atom_id res chain seq x y z
N MET A 1 44.58 3.85 -2.87
CA MET A 1 43.47 3.81 -3.85
C MET A 1 42.26 3.26 -3.12
N ALA A 2 41.35 4.13 -2.71
CA ALA A 2 40.18 3.75 -1.93
C ALA A 2 38.93 4.30 -2.64
N THR A 3 38.09 3.40 -3.15
CA THR A 3 36.73 3.70 -3.56
C THR A 3 35.84 2.85 -2.67
N GLN A 4 35.42 3.44 -1.57
CA GLN A 4 34.46 2.86 -0.65
C GLN A 4 33.08 3.29 -1.15
N GLU A 5 32.45 2.43 -1.94
CA GLU A 5 31.05 2.60 -2.35
C GLU A 5 30.20 2.62 -1.08
N HIS A 6 29.69 3.81 -0.73
CA HIS A 6 28.64 3.97 0.26
C HIS A 6 27.36 3.36 -0.34
N GLU A 7 27.09 2.09 -0.04
CA GLU A 7 25.73 1.58 -0.08
C GLU A 7 24.90 2.39 0.91
N MET A 8 24.19 3.40 0.39
CA MET A 8 23.11 4.03 1.14
C MET A 8 22.09 2.93 1.44
N GLN A 9 22.11 2.45 2.68
CA GLN A 9 21.00 1.68 3.23
C GLN A 9 19.79 2.59 3.24
N VAL A 10 19.02 2.58 2.16
CA VAL A 10 17.66 3.07 2.17
C VAL A 10 16.93 2.19 3.17
N THR A 11 16.74 2.70 4.39
CA THR A 11 15.84 2.11 5.38
C THR A 11 14.46 2.04 4.75
N ARG A 12 14.16 0.90 4.12
CA ARG A 12 12.87 0.62 3.49
C ARG A 12 11.84 0.68 4.61
N ALA A 13 10.93 1.66 4.56
CA ALA A 13 9.80 1.71 5.47
C ALA A 13 9.07 0.36 5.41
N SER A 14 9.19 -0.45 6.46
CA SER A 14 8.51 -1.73 6.58
C SER A 14 7.06 -1.45 6.95
N VAL A 15 6.20 -1.35 5.93
CA VAL A 15 4.76 -1.28 6.17
C VAL A 15 4.35 -2.60 6.84
N THR A 16 3.76 -2.51 8.02
CA THR A 16 3.16 -3.65 8.72
C THR A 16 1.66 -3.63 8.49
N LEU A 17 1.06 -4.74 8.09
CA LEU A 17 -0.38 -4.85 7.89
C LEU A 17 -1.09 -4.98 9.25
N ARG A 18 -1.56 -3.87 9.81
CA ARG A 18 -2.28 -3.85 11.10
C ARG A 18 -3.77 -3.62 10.94
N LYS A 19 -4.14 -2.75 10.02
CA LYS A 19 -5.53 -2.35 9.75
C LYS A 19 -5.82 -2.34 8.24
N PRO A 20 -7.10 -2.32 7.84
CA PRO A 20 -7.45 -2.31 6.42
C PRO A 20 -6.81 -1.16 5.62
N ASP A 21 -6.59 0.00 6.23
CA ASP A 21 -5.92 1.15 5.60
C ASP A 21 -4.50 0.81 5.10
N ASP A 22 -3.81 -0.10 5.79
CA ASP A 22 -2.44 -0.49 5.46
C ASP A 22 -2.42 -1.39 4.21
N TRP A 23 -3.55 -2.01 3.85
CA TRP A 23 -3.66 -3.03 2.81
C TRP A 23 -3.04 -2.58 1.49
N SER A 24 -3.42 -1.41 0.97
CA SER A 24 -2.93 -0.94 -0.34
C SER A 24 -1.41 -0.72 -0.35
N LYS A 25 -0.88 -0.05 0.68
CA LYS A 25 0.56 0.24 0.79
C LYS A 25 1.34 -1.05 1.05
N TRP A 26 0.83 -1.91 1.92
CA TRP A 26 1.45 -3.18 2.27
C TRP A 26 1.51 -4.13 1.06
N LEU A 27 0.37 -4.34 0.37
CA LEU A 27 0.30 -5.20 -0.81
C LEU A 27 1.24 -4.70 -1.92
N PHE A 28 1.34 -3.38 -2.12
CA PHE A 28 2.28 -2.78 -3.06
C PHE A 28 3.74 -3.14 -2.74
N THR A 29 4.13 -3.13 -1.46
CA THR A 29 5.49 -3.56 -1.07
C THR A 29 5.75 -5.04 -1.37
N ARG A 30 4.74 -5.90 -1.20
CA ARG A 30 4.84 -7.33 -1.52
C ARG A 30 4.90 -7.55 -3.03
N LYS A 31 4.12 -6.79 -3.80
CA LYS A 31 4.17 -6.81 -5.27
C LYS A 31 5.57 -6.49 -5.80
N ILE A 32 6.20 -5.41 -5.31
CA ILE A 32 7.60 -5.09 -5.68
C ILE A 32 8.55 -6.24 -5.33
N SER A 33 8.36 -6.88 -4.17
CA SER A 33 9.19 -8.02 -3.74
C SER A 33 9.04 -9.23 -4.68
N ALA A 34 7.80 -9.54 -5.07
CA ALA A 34 7.49 -10.61 -6.01
C ALA A 34 7.99 -10.31 -7.42
N ASP A 35 7.79 -9.09 -7.92
CA ASP A 35 8.21 -8.66 -9.27
C ASP A 35 9.73 -8.74 -9.46
N ARG A 36 10.53 -8.49 -8.41
CA ARG A 36 12.00 -8.66 -8.44
C ARG A 36 12.44 -10.06 -8.86
N ASN A 37 11.62 -11.08 -8.60
CA ASN A 37 11.90 -12.47 -8.94
C ASN A 37 10.94 -13.00 -10.02
N GLY A 38 10.15 -12.12 -10.66
CA GLY A 38 9.14 -12.51 -11.65
C GLY A 38 8.03 -13.40 -11.08
N LEU A 39 7.72 -13.26 -9.79
CA LEU A 39 6.80 -14.17 -9.08
C LEU A 39 5.35 -13.71 -9.04
N TRP A 40 5.05 -12.46 -9.40
CA TRP A 40 3.70 -11.91 -9.20
C TRP A 40 2.61 -12.71 -9.90
N GLU A 41 2.91 -13.29 -11.07
CA GLU A 41 2.00 -14.14 -11.83
C GLU A 41 1.57 -15.44 -11.11
N TYR A 42 2.35 -15.89 -10.12
CA TYR A 42 2.10 -17.10 -9.32
C TYR A 42 1.40 -16.78 -8.00
N VAL A 43 1.45 -15.52 -7.53
CA VAL A 43 0.98 -15.14 -6.18
C VAL A 43 -0.09 -14.04 -6.18
N ASN A 44 -0.48 -13.53 -7.34
CA ASN A 44 -1.42 -12.42 -7.43
C ASN A 44 -2.79 -12.77 -6.81
N PRO A 45 -3.20 -12.15 -5.69
CA PRO A 45 -4.46 -12.45 -5.00
C PRO A 45 -5.70 -11.93 -5.73
N ASP A 46 -5.54 -11.17 -6.81
CA ASP A 46 -6.63 -10.73 -7.69
C ASP A 46 -7.03 -11.80 -8.71
N LEU A 47 -6.17 -12.78 -8.98
CA LEU A 47 -6.44 -13.86 -9.92
C LEU A 47 -7.13 -15.04 -9.25
N SER A 48 -8.03 -15.71 -9.98
CA SER A 48 -8.56 -17.01 -9.58
C SER A 48 -7.45 -18.07 -9.64
N PRO A 49 -7.53 -19.14 -8.82
CA PRO A 49 -6.54 -20.22 -8.84
C PRO A 49 -6.30 -20.82 -10.23
N GLU A 50 -7.37 -20.90 -11.03
CA GLU A 50 -7.35 -21.41 -12.41
C GLU A 50 -6.55 -20.54 -13.39
N ARG A 51 -6.39 -19.24 -13.09
CA ARG A 51 -5.66 -18.28 -13.93
C ARG A 51 -4.22 -18.06 -13.49
N LEU A 52 -3.83 -18.62 -12.35
CA LEU A 52 -2.46 -18.52 -11.85
C LEU A 52 -1.57 -19.51 -12.59
N LYS A 53 -0.35 -19.08 -12.88
CA LYS A 53 0.68 -20.02 -13.28
C LYS A 53 1.07 -20.88 -12.08
N MET A 54 1.16 -22.18 -12.27
CA MET A 54 1.69 -23.10 -11.27
C MET A 54 3.17 -23.29 -11.54
N LEU A 55 4.01 -23.04 -10.52
CA LEU A 55 5.45 -23.25 -10.66
C LEU A 55 5.80 -24.72 -10.93
N GLU A 56 4.96 -25.66 -10.50
CA GLU A 56 5.15 -27.10 -10.75
C GLU A 56 5.05 -27.43 -12.26
N ASP A 57 4.25 -26.68 -13.03
CA ASP A 57 4.11 -26.92 -14.48
C ASP A 57 5.38 -26.52 -15.25
N GLU A 58 6.17 -25.58 -14.70
CA GLU A 58 7.45 -25.14 -15.25
C GLU A 58 8.62 -25.99 -14.77
N ARG A 59 8.38 -27.03 -13.98
CA ARG A 59 9.44 -27.90 -13.47
C ARG A 59 10.14 -28.60 -14.64
N PRO A 60 11.46 -28.41 -14.81
CA PRO A 60 12.19 -29.02 -15.91
C PRO A 60 12.10 -30.54 -15.85
N LYS A 61 11.94 -31.17 -17.01
CA LYS A 61 12.00 -32.63 -17.15
C LYS A 61 13.40 -33.01 -17.62
N GLU A 62 13.96 -34.06 -17.04
CA GLU A 62 15.30 -34.58 -17.31
C GLU A 62 15.37 -35.25 -18.70
N LEU A 63 15.26 -34.45 -19.77
CA LEU A 63 15.27 -34.90 -21.17
C LEU A 63 16.51 -34.40 -21.92
N GLU A 64 17.13 -33.29 -21.49
CA GLU A 64 18.34 -32.71 -22.10
C GLU A 64 19.28 -32.12 -21.02
N ALA A 65 20.34 -32.84 -20.65
CA ALA A 65 21.23 -32.50 -19.53
C ALA A 65 21.74 -31.03 -19.52
N ARG A 66 22.16 -30.49 -20.69
CA ARG A 66 22.70 -29.12 -20.76
C ARG A 66 21.67 -28.01 -20.56
N ARG A 67 20.39 -28.25 -20.88
CA ARG A 67 19.30 -27.27 -20.65
C ARG A 67 18.64 -27.47 -19.30
N PHE A 68 18.58 -28.73 -18.86
CA PHE A 68 18.05 -29.14 -17.57
C PHE A 68 18.70 -28.39 -16.41
N ASP A 69 20.04 -28.37 -16.32
CA ASP A 69 20.74 -27.69 -15.20
C ASP A 69 20.38 -26.20 -15.10
N ARG A 70 20.27 -25.50 -16.24
CA ARG A 70 19.97 -24.07 -16.28
C ARG A 70 18.52 -23.79 -15.89
N ASP A 71 17.59 -24.58 -16.42
CA ASP A 71 16.17 -24.40 -16.15
C ASP A 71 15.83 -24.86 -14.72
N GLU A 72 16.53 -25.87 -14.18
CA GLU A 72 16.39 -26.33 -12.80
C GLU A 72 16.90 -25.27 -11.82
N ALA A 73 18.05 -24.66 -12.10
CA ALA A 73 18.56 -23.54 -11.30
C ALA A 73 17.59 -22.35 -11.28
N ARG A 74 16.94 -22.03 -12.40
CA ARG A 74 15.90 -20.99 -12.48
C ARG A 74 14.67 -21.36 -11.67
N TRP A 75 14.20 -22.60 -11.80
CA TRP A 75 13.05 -23.12 -11.06
C TRP A 75 13.30 -23.09 -9.55
N LEU A 76 14.45 -23.60 -9.08
CA LEU A 76 14.87 -23.56 -7.68
C LEU A 76 14.97 -22.12 -7.14
N THR A 77 15.44 -21.19 -7.97
CA THR A 77 15.50 -19.76 -7.60
C THR A 77 14.10 -19.19 -7.35
N LYS A 78 13.14 -19.48 -8.24
CA LYS A 78 11.74 -19.08 -8.08
C LYS A 78 11.10 -19.74 -6.84
N GLU A 79 11.34 -21.03 -6.63
CA GLU A 79 10.82 -21.77 -5.48
C GLU A 79 11.32 -21.17 -4.16
N LYS A 80 12.63 -20.92 -4.05
CA LYS A 80 13.24 -20.27 -2.89
C LYS A 80 12.66 -18.87 -2.67
N ALA A 81 12.47 -18.10 -3.74
CA ALA A 81 11.91 -16.76 -3.64
C ALA A 81 10.43 -16.77 -3.23
N LEU A 82 9.62 -17.78 -3.59
CA LEU A 82 8.25 -17.96 -3.09
C LEU A 82 8.21 -18.25 -1.59
N ARG A 83 9.12 -19.09 -1.10
CA ARG A 83 9.26 -19.38 0.34
C ARG A 83 9.66 -18.12 1.10
N ASN A 84 10.61 -17.34 0.56
CA ASN A 84 11.00 -16.05 1.13
C ASN A 84 9.84 -15.07 1.16
N LEU A 85 9.03 -14.99 0.09
CA LEU A 85 7.85 -14.13 0.07
C LEU A 85 6.82 -14.54 1.13
N SER A 86 6.63 -15.84 1.34
CA SER A 86 5.76 -16.36 2.40
C SER A 86 6.26 -15.93 3.79
N LEU A 87 7.58 -16.00 4.02
CA LEU A 87 8.21 -15.52 5.26
C LEU A 87 8.04 -14.00 5.44
N GLU A 88 8.24 -13.22 4.38
CA GLU A 88 8.04 -11.77 4.40
C GLU A 88 6.61 -11.39 4.75
N ILE A 89 5.61 -12.12 4.23
CA ILE A 89 4.21 -11.91 4.57
C ILE A 89 4.01 -12.09 6.08
N VAL A 90 4.43 -13.24 6.62
CA VAL A 90 4.32 -13.56 8.05
C VAL A 90 5.00 -12.52 8.94
N GLN A 91 6.19 -12.04 8.55
CA GLN A 91 6.95 -11.04 9.33
C GLN A 91 6.38 -9.62 9.25
N THR A 92 5.56 -9.33 8.25
CA THR A 92 5.04 -7.98 8.00
C THR A 92 3.55 -7.85 8.22
N ILE A 93 2.90 -8.85 8.83
CA ILE A 93 1.55 -8.74 9.35
C ILE A 93 1.55 -8.58 10.86
N ASP A 94 0.52 -7.92 11.38
CA ASP A 94 0.29 -7.85 12.83
C ASP A 94 -0.03 -9.23 13.40
N ILE A 95 0.39 -9.47 14.64
CA ILE A 95 0.27 -10.77 15.30
C ILE A 95 -1.18 -11.27 15.32
N LYS A 96 -2.17 -10.36 15.43
CA LYS A 96 -3.60 -10.69 15.43
C LYS A 96 -4.12 -11.27 14.12
N HIS A 97 -3.38 -11.07 13.02
CA HIS A 97 -3.73 -11.57 11.70
C HIS A 97 -2.95 -12.84 11.32
N LEU A 98 -1.98 -13.27 12.15
CA LEU A 98 -1.24 -14.51 11.93
C LEU A 98 -2.16 -15.72 11.95
N ASP A 99 -3.13 -15.75 12.88
CA ASP A 99 -4.09 -16.84 13.00
C ASP A 99 -4.90 -17.06 11.71
N LEU A 100 -5.11 -16.00 10.92
CA LEU A 100 -5.81 -16.08 9.64
C LEU A 100 -5.04 -16.86 8.58
N ILE A 101 -3.71 -16.96 8.70
CA ILE A 101 -2.83 -17.55 7.68
C ILE A 101 -2.10 -18.80 8.14
N LEU A 102 -2.36 -19.30 9.35
CA LEU A 102 -1.72 -20.53 9.87
C LEU A 102 -1.96 -21.74 8.97
N ASP A 103 -3.18 -21.91 8.46
CA ASP A 103 -3.56 -23.04 7.60
C ASP A 103 -3.23 -22.82 6.11
N CYS A 104 -2.58 -21.71 5.76
CA CYS A 104 -2.28 -21.37 4.37
C CYS A 104 -0.99 -22.05 3.90
N ALA A 105 -1.10 -22.91 2.89
CA ALA A 105 0.02 -23.71 2.38
C ALA A 105 1.07 -22.91 1.59
N ASN A 106 0.71 -21.75 1.00
CA ASN A 106 1.60 -20.98 0.13
C ASN A 106 1.30 -19.47 0.15
N ALA A 107 2.26 -18.66 -0.35
CA ALA A 107 2.14 -17.19 -0.43
C ALA A 107 0.83 -16.71 -1.08
N TYR A 108 0.34 -17.39 -2.13
CA TYR A 108 -0.93 -17.02 -2.77
C TYR A 108 -2.11 -17.18 -1.81
N SER A 109 -2.23 -18.33 -1.14
CA SER A 109 -3.29 -18.58 -0.17
C SER A 109 -3.24 -17.59 1.00
N GLN A 110 -2.04 -17.26 1.48
CA GLN A 110 -1.83 -16.23 2.51
C GLN A 110 -2.33 -14.86 2.04
N LEU A 111 -1.88 -14.39 0.87
CA LEU A 111 -2.29 -13.09 0.31
C LEU A 111 -3.79 -13.04 0.04
N ARG A 112 -4.40 -14.13 -0.44
CA ARG A 112 -5.83 -14.19 -0.73
C ARG A 112 -6.67 -14.17 0.54
N THR A 113 -6.27 -14.89 1.58
CA THR A 113 -6.96 -14.87 2.87
C THR A 113 -6.84 -13.49 3.53
N LEU A 114 -5.64 -12.92 3.58
CA LEU A 114 -5.46 -11.56 4.09
C LEU A 114 -6.28 -10.54 3.29
N LYS A 115 -6.35 -10.67 1.96
CA LYS A 115 -7.19 -9.80 1.12
C LYS A 115 -8.66 -9.91 1.51
N LYS A 116 -9.18 -11.12 1.70
CA LYS A 116 -10.59 -11.34 2.04
C LYS A 116 -10.96 -10.65 3.36
N HIS A 117 -10.04 -10.62 4.32
CA HIS A 117 -10.31 -10.09 5.66
C HIS A 117 -9.88 -8.63 5.87
N LEU A 118 -8.89 -8.15 5.11
CA LEU A 118 -8.22 -6.87 5.38
C LEU A 118 -8.24 -5.92 4.18
N CYS A 119 -8.66 -6.34 2.99
CA CYS A 119 -8.92 -5.39 1.92
C CYS A 119 -10.21 -4.64 2.24
N PRO A 120 -10.16 -3.32 2.53
CA PRO A 120 -11.38 -2.57 2.76
C PRO A 120 -12.22 -2.60 1.48
N SER A 121 -13.54 -2.71 1.64
CA SER A 121 -14.45 -2.47 0.53
C SER A 121 -14.31 -1.01 0.06
N ILE A 122 -14.75 -0.70 -1.17
CA ILE A 122 -14.74 0.68 -1.66
C ILE A 122 -15.52 1.60 -0.72
N GLY A 123 -16.67 1.13 -0.21
CA GLY A 123 -17.48 1.88 0.75
C GLY A 123 -16.77 2.12 2.08
N GLU A 124 -16.10 1.09 2.62
CA GLU A 124 -15.36 1.20 3.88
C GLU A 124 -14.11 2.07 3.75
N ARG A 125 -13.39 1.95 2.64
CA ARG A 125 -12.29 2.86 2.30
C ARG A 125 -12.78 4.30 2.22
N ASN A 126 -13.89 4.56 1.54
CA ASN A 126 -14.46 5.90 1.43
C ASN A 126 -14.91 6.45 2.80
N HIS A 127 -15.48 5.59 3.65
CA HIS A 127 -15.83 5.96 5.03
C HIS A 127 -14.59 6.32 5.86
N GLN A 128 -13.53 5.52 5.78
CA GLN A 128 -12.25 5.78 6.46
C GLN A 128 -11.61 7.08 5.98
N LEU A 129 -11.58 7.32 4.67
CA LEU A 129 -11.07 8.58 4.10
C LEU A 129 -11.89 9.78 4.59
N ARG A 130 -13.22 9.68 4.67
CA ARG A 130 -14.05 10.74 5.25
C ARG A 130 -13.75 10.99 6.72
N ALA A 131 -13.66 9.92 7.52
CA ALA A 131 -13.35 10.05 8.94
C ALA A 131 -11.99 10.73 9.17
N TRP A 132 -10.97 10.35 8.38
CA TRP A 132 -9.66 11.00 8.43
C TRP A 132 -9.73 12.46 7.96
N TYR A 133 -10.43 12.73 6.86
CA TYR A 133 -10.62 14.09 6.35
C TYR A 133 -11.29 15.00 7.38
N THR A 134 -12.39 14.55 8.00
CA THR A 134 -13.07 15.29 9.06
C THR A 134 -12.16 15.55 10.26
N ALA A 135 -11.33 14.59 10.65
CA ALA A 135 -10.36 14.79 11.74
C ALA A 135 -9.31 15.84 11.38
N VAL A 136 -8.85 15.87 10.12
CA VAL A 136 -7.84 16.82 9.62
C VAL A 136 -8.44 18.23 9.41
N CYS A 137 -9.74 18.33 9.08
CA CYS A 137 -10.53 19.57 9.10
C CYS A 137 -10.66 20.19 10.51
N THR A 138 -10.55 19.37 11.56
CA THR A 138 -10.47 19.91 12.92
C THR A 138 -9.03 20.28 13.26
N ARG A 139 -8.81 21.57 13.58
CA ARG A 139 -7.48 22.09 13.92
C ARG A 139 -6.80 21.22 15.01
N PRO A 140 -5.59 20.69 14.77
CA PRO A 140 -4.82 20.07 15.83
C PRO A 140 -4.37 21.16 16.80
N LYS A 141 -4.81 21.06 18.06
CA LYS A 141 -4.44 22.03 19.11
C LYS A 141 -2.97 21.93 19.54
N MET A 142 -2.30 20.81 19.25
CA MET A 142 -0.97 20.44 19.75
C MET A 142 -0.03 19.83 18.69
N ALA A 143 -0.46 19.71 17.42
CA ALA A 143 0.39 19.11 16.39
C ALA A 143 1.28 20.15 15.70
N ASN A 144 2.43 19.71 15.21
CA ASN A 144 3.26 20.51 14.30
C ASN A 144 2.45 20.84 13.03
N LEU A 145 2.39 22.12 12.67
CA LEU A 145 1.66 22.60 11.50
C LEU A 145 2.16 21.94 10.21
N ASP A 146 3.48 21.68 10.10
CA ASP A 146 4.05 21.01 8.92
C ASP A 146 3.52 19.57 8.80
N THR A 147 3.49 18.83 9.90
CA THR A 147 2.98 17.44 9.91
C THR A 147 1.50 17.40 9.59
N TRP A 148 0.71 18.31 10.15
CA TRP A 148 -0.71 18.43 9.82
C TRP A 148 -0.93 18.81 8.35
N PHE A 149 -0.10 19.71 7.80
CA PHE A 149 -0.16 20.09 6.40
C PHE A 149 0.16 18.91 5.47
N ASP A 150 1.18 18.11 5.79
CA ASP A 150 1.50 16.88 5.06
C ASP A 150 0.33 15.87 5.09
N GLU A 151 -0.34 15.73 6.24
CA GLU A 151 -1.55 14.92 6.37
C GLU A 151 -2.70 15.47 5.51
N TRP A 152 -2.92 16.79 5.51
CA TRP A 152 -3.92 17.49 4.68
C TRP A 152 -3.70 17.23 3.19
N VAL A 153 -2.49 17.44 2.70
CA VAL A 153 -2.12 17.20 1.29
C VAL A 153 -2.32 15.72 0.94
N THR A 154 -1.96 14.82 1.86
CA THR A 154 -2.13 13.39 1.63
C THR A 154 -3.59 12.98 1.53
N ILE A 155 -4.45 13.42 2.46
CA ILE A 155 -5.86 13.02 2.47
C ILE A 155 -6.64 13.64 1.30
N THR A 156 -6.37 14.90 0.95
CA THR A 156 -7.02 15.55 -0.19
C THR A 156 -6.63 14.89 -1.52
N ARG A 157 -5.37 14.49 -1.69
CA ARG A 157 -4.95 13.69 -2.85
C ARG A 157 -5.70 12.35 -2.93
N LEU A 158 -5.81 11.64 -1.80
CA LEU A 158 -6.49 10.34 -1.75
C LEU A 158 -8.00 10.45 -2.04
N LEU A 159 -8.66 11.51 -1.55
CA LEU A 159 -10.06 11.80 -1.85
C LEU A 159 -10.26 12.16 -3.32
N THR A 160 -9.34 12.92 -3.92
CA THR A 160 -9.36 13.28 -5.34
C THR A 160 -9.23 12.04 -6.23
N GLU A 161 -8.29 11.16 -5.92
CA GLU A 161 -8.10 9.87 -6.60
C GLU A 161 -9.34 8.97 -6.49
N ALA A 162 -10.01 9.01 -5.34
CA ALA A 162 -11.26 8.28 -5.09
C ALA A 162 -12.50 8.97 -5.69
N LYS A 163 -12.35 10.13 -6.34
CA LYS A 163 -13.44 10.95 -6.92
C LYS A 163 -14.55 11.27 -5.90
N MET A 164 -14.12 11.61 -4.69
CA MET A 164 -15.01 11.87 -3.57
C MET A 164 -15.59 13.30 -3.63
N PRO A 165 -16.86 13.52 -3.23
CA PRO A 165 -17.53 14.82 -3.35
C PRO A 165 -16.91 15.93 -2.49
N GLU A 166 -16.10 15.57 -1.50
CA GLU A 166 -15.39 16.48 -0.58
C GLU A 166 -14.29 17.29 -1.29
N THR A 167 -13.74 16.78 -2.39
CA THR A 167 -12.71 17.47 -3.20
C THR A 167 -13.24 17.98 -4.53
N THR A 168 -14.57 18.04 -4.70
CA THR A 168 -15.19 18.56 -5.92
C THR A 168 -15.24 20.09 -5.87
N GLY A 169 -14.81 20.74 -6.96
CA GLY A 169 -14.76 22.21 -7.03
C GLY A 169 -13.80 22.78 -5.99
N ASN A 170 -14.23 23.86 -5.34
CA ASN A 170 -13.40 24.58 -4.37
C ASN A 170 -13.57 24.09 -2.91
N ARG A 171 -14.37 23.05 -2.65
CA ARG A 171 -14.72 22.57 -1.29
C ARG A 171 -13.52 22.24 -0.40
N ALA A 172 -12.50 21.59 -0.96
CA ALA A 172 -11.29 21.26 -0.19
C ALA A 172 -10.48 22.52 0.17
N GLN A 173 -10.54 23.57 -0.65
CA GLN A 173 -9.86 24.85 -0.38
C GLN A 173 -10.64 25.64 0.68
N GLU A 174 -11.97 25.66 0.60
CA GLU A 174 -12.83 26.26 1.63
C GLU A 174 -12.57 25.64 3.01
N GLU A 175 -12.57 24.31 3.09
CA GLU A 175 -12.34 23.61 4.35
C GLU A 175 -10.92 23.80 4.88
N PHE A 176 -9.92 23.91 4.00
CA PHE A 176 -8.56 24.26 4.42
C PHE A 176 -8.53 25.62 5.10
N ILE A 177 -9.13 26.64 4.48
CA ILE A 177 -9.17 28.01 5.01
C ILE A 177 -9.93 28.05 6.34
N LEU A 178 -11.06 27.34 6.44
CA LEU A 178 -11.83 27.22 7.68
C LEU A 178 -11.02 26.56 8.81
N SER A 179 -10.23 25.55 8.48
CA SER A 179 -9.39 24.82 9.45
C SER A 179 -8.30 25.70 10.07
N ILE A 180 -7.75 26.65 9.30
CA ILE A 180 -6.68 27.57 9.75
C ILE A 180 -7.21 28.93 10.23
N ARG A 181 -8.52 29.15 10.21
CA ARG A 181 -9.16 30.40 10.67
C ARG A 181 -8.76 30.80 12.10
N GLY A 182 -8.45 29.83 12.95
CA GLY A 182 -7.95 30.07 14.30
C GLY A 182 -6.50 30.55 14.41
N LEU A 183 -5.77 30.68 13.31
CA LEU A 183 -4.42 31.29 13.23
C LEU A 183 -4.52 32.77 12.82
N ASP A 184 -5.30 33.06 11.77
CA ASP A 184 -5.57 34.43 11.30
C ASP A 184 -6.98 34.49 10.68
N ASP A 185 -7.92 35.05 11.44
CA ASP A 185 -9.32 35.19 11.05
C ASP A 185 -9.51 36.18 9.89
N SER A 186 -8.73 37.27 9.88
CA SER A 186 -8.82 38.34 8.89
C SER A 186 -8.35 37.86 7.52
N TRP A 187 -7.21 37.17 7.50
CA TRP A 187 -6.69 36.55 6.30
C TRP A 187 -7.64 35.48 5.77
N ALA A 188 -8.12 34.58 6.64
CA ALA A 188 -9.05 33.52 6.25
C ALA A 188 -10.36 34.06 5.66
N ALA A 189 -10.93 35.11 6.26
CA ALA A 189 -12.14 35.76 5.76
C ALA A 189 -11.94 36.37 4.36
N THR A 190 -10.80 36.99 4.11
CA THR A 190 -10.47 37.58 2.81
C THR A 190 -10.29 36.49 1.75
N GLN A 191 -9.56 35.41 2.07
CA GLN A 191 -9.36 34.31 1.13
C GLN A 191 -10.67 33.59 0.77
N LEU A 192 -11.58 33.39 1.73
CA LEU A 192 -12.90 32.83 1.44
C LEU A 192 -13.71 33.71 0.49
N GLN A 193 -13.69 35.04 0.69
CA GLN A 193 -14.38 35.96 -0.22
C GLN A 193 -13.81 35.92 -1.64
N ASP A 194 -12.49 35.81 -1.78
CA ASP A 194 -11.85 35.73 -3.09
C ASP A 194 -12.10 34.39 -3.79
N LEU A 195 -12.29 33.31 -3.04
CA LEU A 195 -12.66 32.01 -3.56
C LEU A 195 -14.08 32.04 -4.16
N ILE A 196 -15.03 32.64 -3.44
CA ILE A 196 -16.44 32.79 -3.87
C ILE A 196 -16.55 33.66 -5.13
N LYS A 197 -15.70 34.69 -5.27
CA LYS A 197 -15.68 35.55 -6.45
C LYS A 197 -15.13 34.86 -7.72
N LYS A 198 -14.49 33.70 -7.58
CA LYS A 198 -13.82 32.98 -8.69
C LYS A 198 -14.62 31.79 -9.24
N GLU A 199 -15.68 31.35 -8.55
CA GLU A 199 -16.68 30.40 -9.11
C GLU A 199 -17.66 31.11 -10.04
#